data_AF-A0A812YG37-F1
#
_entry.id   AF-A0A812YG37-F1
#
_cell.length_a   1.000
_cell.length_b   1.000
_cell.length_c   1.000
_cell.angle_alpha   90.00
_cell.angle_beta   90.00
_cell.angle_gamma   90.00
#
_symmetry.space_group_name_H-M   'P 1'
#
loop_
_entity.id
_entity.type
_entity.pdbx_description
1 polymer ?
#
loop_
_entity_poly.entity_id
_entity_poly.type
_entity_poly.pdbx_seq_one_letter_code
_entity_poly.pdbx_strand_id
1 'polypeptide(L)'
;MSFDQTGDEDQQLDEAATAIMLRRLPCKLMIDSFLEILNQFWPGLYNFVYVPHDKSRARNVALAFVNFTDSESARMAYAYFQGRAHLMDTRLGPHSRVCQADVQGLNLNLAYFVARSGFSDLDNPHAPRVFENGRRIDLLEAVKKHVTMQLVAQASRHMKAVDDVRARRKAPKQDCRKDVYVPPRVPQGPGRHAWHSDRDDSSGSSTRLRQASEGGADPSASSSSSHSTIGHRRGRWEGLGPLIGSGLAAVQPDGSVHFFL
;
A
#
# COMPACT_ATOMS: atom_id res chain seq x y z
N MET A 1 3.46 -0.57 -27.28
CA MET A 1 3.56 0.07 -25.96
C MET A 1 3.51 -1.04 -24.92
N SER A 2 4.66 -1.35 -24.31
CA SER A 2 4.78 -2.48 -23.37
C SER A 2 4.27 -2.02 -22.01
N PHE A 3 3.15 -2.59 -21.57
CA PHE A 3 2.73 -2.48 -20.18
C PHE A 3 3.66 -3.38 -19.38
N ASP A 4 4.59 -2.80 -18.63
CA ASP A 4 5.40 -3.53 -17.66
C ASP A 4 4.46 -4.16 -16.62
N GLN A 5 4.14 -5.43 -16.81
CA GLN A 5 3.65 -6.34 -15.78
C GLN A 5 4.81 -6.61 -14.82
N THR A 6 5.10 -5.66 -13.94
CA THR A 6 5.98 -5.96 -12.80
C THR A 6 5.12 -6.69 -11.78
N GLY A 7 5.42 -7.96 -11.55
CA GLY A 7 4.62 -8.92 -10.77
C GLY A 7 3.96 -8.34 -9.54
N ASP A 8 2.65 -8.14 -9.63
CA ASP A 8 1.76 -8.16 -8.47
C ASP A 8 1.57 -9.66 -8.15
N GLU A 9 2.57 -10.30 -7.54
CA GLU A 9 2.34 -11.62 -6.93
C GLU A 9 1.30 -11.42 -5.82
N ASP A 10 0.24 -12.22 -5.84
CA ASP A 10 -0.82 -12.24 -4.82
C ASP A 10 -0.21 -12.71 -3.49
N GLN A 11 0.52 -11.80 -2.84
CA GLN A 11 1.24 -12.08 -1.61
C GLN A 11 0.19 -12.35 -0.53
N GLN A 12 0.16 -13.58 -0.02
CA GLN A 12 -0.71 -13.94 1.08
C GLN A 12 -0.21 -13.27 2.37
N LEU A 13 -1.13 -12.83 3.22
CA LEU A 13 -0.78 -12.28 4.53
C LEU A 13 -0.32 -13.41 5.46
N ASP A 14 0.84 -13.24 6.11
CA ASP A 14 1.34 -14.18 7.12
C ASP A 14 0.33 -14.31 8.28
N GLU A 15 0.19 -15.51 8.86
CA GLU A 15 -0.79 -15.79 9.92
C GLU A 15 -0.60 -14.95 11.19
N ALA A 16 0.63 -14.52 11.45
CA ALA A 16 1.00 -13.68 12.59
C ALA A 16 1.09 -12.19 12.24
N ALA A 17 0.87 -11.81 10.97
CA ALA A 17 0.95 -10.41 10.57
C ALA A 17 -0.22 -9.61 11.15
N THR A 18 0.10 -8.43 11.66
CA THR A 18 -0.83 -7.47 12.26
C THR A 18 -0.90 -6.16 11.46
N ALA A 19 0.10 -5.88 10.61
CA ALA A 19 0.16 -4.67 9.80
C ALA A 19 -0.04 -4.96 8.32
N ILE A 20 -0.88 -4.13 7.68
CA ILE A 20 -1.11 -4.13 6.24
C ILE A 20 -0.78 -2.75 5.66
N MET A 21 -0.44 -2.74 4.38
CA MET A 21 -0.19 -1.54 3.59
C MET A 21 -1.18 -1.48 2.43
N LEU A 22 -1.83 -0.33 2.29
CA LEU A 22 -2.64 0.02 1.14
C LEU A 22 -1.80 0.86 0.17
N ARG A 23 -1.80 0.48 -1.10
CA ARG A 23 -1.07 1.11 -2.19
C ARG A 23 -2.03 1.60 -3.27
N ARG A 24 -1.59 2.59 -4.04
CA ARG A 24 -2.35 3.21 -5.14
C ARG A 24 -3.63 3.92 -4.67
N LEU A 25 -3.61 4.44 -3.44
CA LEU A 25 -4.70 5.23 -2.88
C LEU A 25 -4.88 6.56 -3.62
N PRO A 26 -6.12 7.10 -3.70
CA PRO A 26 -6.36 8.45 -4.21
C PRO A 26 -5.55 9.48 -3.45
N CYS A 27 -4.88 10.38 -4.17
CA CYS A 27 -3.91 11.31 -3.59
C CYS A 27 -4.50 12.32 -2.59
N LYS A 28 -5.82 12.52 -2.62
CA LYS A 28 -6.57 13.40 -1.71
C LYS A 28 -7.09 12.71 -0.45
N LEU A 29 -6.91 11.39 -0.32
CA LEU A 29 -7.34 10.66 0.86
C LEU A 29 -6.52 11.13 2.08
N MET A 30 -7.18 11.73 3.06
CA MET A 30 -6.55 12.16 4.30
C MET A 30 -6.62 11.07 5.38
N ILE A 31 -5.79 11.19 6.41
CA ILE A 31 -5.78 10.25 7.53
C ILE A 31 -7.13 10.16 8.24
N ASP A 32 -7.84 11.28 8.39
CA ASP A 32 -9.14 11.29 9.06
C ASP A 32 -10.21 10.56 8.24
N SER A 33 -10.23 10.75 6.92
CA SER A 33 -11.13 9.99 6.03
C SER A 33 -10.80 8.50 6.03
N PHE A 34 -9.53 8.14 6.14
CA PHE A 34 -9.13 6.74 6.26
C PHE A 34 -9.55 6.14 7.61
N LEU A 35 -9.45 6.89 8.69
CA LEU A 35 -9.96 6.49 10.01
C LEU A 35 -11.48 6.28 10.02
N GLU A 36 -12.25 7.13 9.33
CA GLU A 36 -13.70 6.93 9.19
C GLU A 36 -14.03 5.58 8.54
N ILE A 37 -13.30 5.21 7.48
CA ILE A 37 -13.45 3.92 6.82
C ILE A 37 -13.12 2.78 7.79
N LEU A 38 -11.98 2.88 8.49
CA LEU A 38 -11.59 1.85 9.46
C LEU A 38 -12.60 1.71 10.60
N ASN A 39 -13.16 2.82 11.08
CA ASN A 39 -14.17 2.82 12.14
C ASN A 39 -15.51 2.22 11.71
N GLN A 40 -15.83 2.23 10.42
CA GLN A 40 -17.05 1.61 9.89
C GLN A 40 -16.98 0.07 9.94
N PHE A 41 -15.80 -0.52 9.73
CA PHE A 41 -15.64 -1.97 9.58
C PHE A 41 -14.89 -2.64 10.73
N TRP A 42 -13.93 -1.96 11.35
CA TRP A 42 -13.07 -2.47 12.42
C TRP A 42 -12.92 -1.46 13.59
N PRO A 43 -14.03 -0.99 14.18
CA PRO A 43 -13.97 -0.02 15.27
C PRO A 43 -13.17 -0.59 16.46
N GLY A 44 -12.08 0.08 16.81
CA GLY A 44 -11.26 -0.28 17.97
C GLY A 44 -10.37 -1.53 17.81
N LEU A 45 -10.30 -2.13 16.62
CA LEU A 45 -9.47 -3.32 16.35
C LEU A 45 -8.09 -2.98 15.76
N TYR A 46 -7.73 -1.70 15.78
CA TYR A 46 -6.45 -1.21 15.29
C TYR A 46 -5.81 -0.27 16.30
N ASN A 47 -4.47 -0.25 16.30
CA ASN A 47 -3.67 0.50 17.27
C ASN A 47 -2.70 1.50 16.62
N PHE A 48 -2.48 1.42 15.30
CA PHE A 48 -1.64 2.37 14.57
C PHE A 48 -2.20 2.62 13.18
N VAL A 49 -2.30 3.88 12.78
CA VAL A 49 -2.71 4.29 11.44
C VAL A 49 -1.80 5.40 10.95
N TYR A 50 -1.30 5.29 9.72
CA TYR A 50 -0.43 6.30 9.14
C TYR A 50 -0.68 6.47 7.65
N VAL A 51 -0.85 7.72 7.21
CA VAL A 51 -0.98 8.10 5.80
C VAL A 51 0.13 9.10 5.49
N PRO A 52 1.27 8.66 4.92
CA PRO A 52 2.37 9.56 4.64
C PRO A 52 1.95 10.67 3.67
N HIS A 53 2.30 11.90 4.02
CA HIS A 53 1.92 13.10 3.29
C HIS A 53 3.14 13.82 2.73
N ASP A 54 3.10 14.13 1.43
CA ASP A 54 4.11 14.94 0.76
C ASP A 54 3.82 16.42 1.01
N LYS A 55 4.60 17.04 1.92
CA LYS A 55 4.48 18.46 2.28
C LYS A 55 4.62 19.38 1.06
N SER A 56 5.42 19.00 0.06
CA SER A 56 5.67 19.83 -1.13
C SER A 56 4.50 19.85 -2.11
N ARG A 57 3.78 18.72 -2.22
CA ARG A 57 2.68 18.55 -3.18
C ARG A 57 1.30 18.60 -2.52
N ALA A 58 1.24 18.86 -1.22
CA ALA A 58 0.02 18.91 -0.40
C ALA A 58 -0.92 17.71 -0.66
N ARG A 59 -0.35 16.50 -0.78
CA ARG A 59 -1.09 15.27 -1.09
C ARG A 59 -0.44 14.05 -0.46
N ASN A 60 -1.20 12.99 -0.27
CA ASN A 60 -0.60 11.71 0.16
C ASN A 60 0.27 11.10 -0.95
N VAL A 61 1.15 10.18 -0.57
CA VAL A 61 2.04 9.46 -1.51
C VAL A 61 1.42 8.17 -2.07
N ALA A 62 0.08 8.10 -2.12
CA ALA A 62 -0.71 6.94 -2.50
C ALA A 62 -0.46 5.69 -1.64
N LEU A 63 -0.14 5.90 -0.35
CA LEU A 63 0.10 4.86 0.65
C LEU A 63 -0.68 5.12 1.93
N ALA A 64 -1.12 4.04 2.58
CA ALA A 64 -1.55 4.05 3.97
C ALA A 64 -1.09 2.78 4.67
N PHE A 65 -0.84 2.88 5.96
CA PHE A 65 -0.45 1.78 6.83
C PHE A 65 -1.45 1.69 7.98
N VAL A 66 -1.83 0.47 8.33
CA VAL A 66 -2.65 0.20 9.52
C VAL A 66 -2.11 -1.05 10.21
N ASN A 67 -1.93 -0.97 11.53
CA ASN A 67 -1.63 -2.10 12.39
C ASN A 67 -2.85 -2.42 13.24
N PHE A 68 -3.29 -3.66 13.17
CA PHE A 68 -4.38 -4.23 13.95
C PHE A 68 -3.89 -4.72 15.32
N THR A 69 -4.83 -4.87 16.26
CA THR A 69 -4.54 -5.40 17.60
C THR A 69 -4.17 -6.87 17.60
N ASP A 70 -4.65 -7.60 16.60
CA ASP A 70 -4.49 -9.04 16.44
C ASP A 70 -4.45 -9.41 14.95
N SER A 71 -3.93 -10.59 14.64
CA SER A 71 -3.73 -11.03 13.25
C SER A 71 -5.03 -11.49 12.57
N GLU A 72 -6.06 -11.84 13.34
CA GLU A 72 -7.36 -12.22 12.79
C GLU A 72 -8.07 -11.02 12.18
N SER A 73 -8.13 -9.91 12.92
CA SER A 73 -8.62 -8.62 12.43
C SER A 73 -7.83 -8.16 11.20
N ALA A 74 -6.50 -8.30 11.21
CA ALA A 74 -5.66 -7.96 10.06
C ALA A 74 -6.00 -8.78 8.81
N ARG A 75 -6.23 -10.09 8.97
CA ARG A 75 -6.59 -11.00 7.88
C ARG A 75 -7.98 -10.69 7.31
N MET A 76 -8.94 -10.39 8.18
CA MET A 76 -10.28 -9.96 7.75
C MET A 76 -10.20 -8.67 6.93
N ALA A 77 -9.42 -7.69 7.41
CA ALA A 77 -9.18 -6.45 6.68
C ALA A 77 -8.44 -6.67 5.36
N TYR A 78 -7.44 -7.54 5.36
CA TYR A 78 -6.71 -7.91 4.16
C TYR A 78 -7.63 -8.52 3.10
N ALA A 79 -8.41 -9.54 3.45
CA ALA A 79 -9.35 -10.18 2.55
C ALA A 79 -10.40 -9.19 2.03
N TYR A 80 -10.88 -8.31 2.92
CA TYR A 80 -11.82 -7.25 2.56
C TYR A 80 -11.23 -6.30 1.50
N PHE A 81 -10.00 -5.80 1.71
CA PHE A 81 -9.36 -4.88 0.76
C PHE A 81 -8.84 -5.57 -0.51
N GLN A 82 -8.62 -6.89 -0.49
CA GLN A 82 -8.23 -7.68 -1.65
C GLN A 82 -9.42 -7.94 -2.60
N GLY A 83 -10.63 -8.07 -2.05
CA GLY A 83 -11.85 -8.29 -2.82
C GLY A 83 -12.16 -7.14 -3.78
N ARG A 84 -12.15 -7.41 -5.10
CA ARG A 84 -12.52 -6.42 -6.14
C ARG A 84 -14.03 -6.16 -6.25
N ALA A 85 -14.87 -6.97 -5.62
CA ALA A 85 -16.31 -7.01 -5.91
C ALA A 85 -17.11 -5.81 -5.37
N HIS A 86 -16.58 -5.07 -4.39
CA HIS A 86 -17.33 -3.99 -3.76
C HIS A 86 -16.39 -2.97 -3.13
N LEU A 87 -15.95 -1.99 -3.91
CA LEU A 87 -15.28 -0.78 -3.42
C LEU A 87 -16.31 0.04 -2.61
N MET A 88 -16.58 -0.41 -1.39
CA MET A 88 -17.67 0.08 -0.53
C MET A 88 -17.47 1.52 -0.04
N ASP A 89 -16.29 2.09 -0.29
CA ASP A 89 -16.07 3.51 -0.13
C ASP A 89 -15.39 4.08 -1.38
N THR A 90 -16.13 4.96 -2.08
CA THR A 90 -15.65 5.70 -3.27
C THR A 90 -14.35 6.45 -3.01
N ARG A 91 -14.02 6.74 -1.74
CA ARG A 91 -12.79 7.43 -1.33
C ARG A 91 -11.51 6.59 -1.49
N LEU A 92 -11.60 5.25 -1.53
CA LEU A 92 -10.42 4.39 -1.73
C LEU A 92 -10.11 4.15 -3.21
N GLY A 93 -11.06 4.33 -4.12
CA GLY A 93 -10.86 4.20 -5.57
C GLY A 93 -10.56 2.76 -6.06
N PRO A 94 -10.84 2.47 -7.35
CA PRO A 94 -10.83 1.11 -7.89
C PRO A 94 -9.46 0.46 -8.09
N HIS A 95 -8.40 1.28 -8.09
CA HIS A 95 -7.05 0.80 -8.35
C HIS A 95 -6.26 0.51 -7.07
N SER A 96 -6.87 0.72 -5.90
CA SER A 96 -6.23 0.41 -4.63
C SER A 96 -5.88 -1.07 -4.51
N ARG A 97 -4.75 -1.32 -3.85
CA ARG A 97 -4.20 -2.65 -3.61
C ARG A 97 -3.81 -2.75 -2.15
N VAL A 98 -3.99 -3.93 -1.57
CA VAL A 98 -3.52 -4.26 -0.23
C VAL A 98 -2.35 -5.23 -0.34
N CYS A 99 -1.37 -5.10 0.54
CA CYS A 99 -0.28 -6.05 0.72
C CYS A 99 0.13 -6.09 2.20
N GLN A 100 0.86 -7.11 2.61
CA GLN A 100 1.50 -7.14 3.92
C GLN A 100 2.45 -5.93 4.06
N ALA A 101 2.50 -5.33 5.25
CA ALA A 101 3.51 -4.30 5.54
C ALA A 101 4.86 -4.94 5.90
N ASP A 102 5.97 -4.33 5.49
CA ASP A 102 7.32 -4.83 5.84
C ASP A 102 7.60 -4.74 7.35
N VAL A 103 6.99 -3.75 8.01
CA VAL A 103 7.11 -3.51 9.45
C VAL A 103 5.85 -3.98 10.14
N GLN A 104 6.01 -4.91 11.09
CA GLN A 104 4.92 -5.55 11.82
C GLN A 104 4.91 -5.15 13.29
N GLY A 105 3.71 -4.94 13.86
CA GLY A 105 3.50 -4.60 15.26
C GLY A 105 3.63 -3.11 15.59
N LEU A 106 2.94 -2.68 16.65
CA LEU A 106 2.88 -1.28 17.07
C LEU A 106 4.25 -0.67 17.39
N ASN A 107 5.03 -1.34 18.25
CA ASN A 107 6.30 -0.82 18.75
C ASN A 107 7.29 -0.55 17.60
N LEU A 108 7.40 -1.48 16.65
CA LEU A 108 8.32 -1.35 15.53
C LEU A 108 7.83 -0.32 14.50
N ASN A 109 6.51 -0.21 14.29
CA ASN A 109 5.93 0.84 13.45
C ASN A 109 6.22 2.25 14.01
N LEU A 110 6.07 2.44 15.33
CA LEU A 110 6.44 3.70 16.00
C LEU A 110 7.93 3.99 15.90
N ALA A 111 8.78 2.98 16.17
CA ALA A 111 10.23 3.12 16.05
C ALA A 111 10.64 3.49 14.61
N TYR A 112 10.00 2.90 13.60
CA TYR A 112 10.22 3.21 12.20
C TYR A 112 9.82 4.64 11.84
N PHE A 113 8.68 5.12 12.37
CA PHE A 113 8.28 6.51 12.17
C PHE A 113 9.30 7.49 12.78
N VAL A 114 9.75 7.25 14.02
CA VAL A 114 10.74 8.08 14.70
C VAL A 114 12.09 8.06 13.99
N ALA A 115 12.57 6.88 13.57
CA ALA A 115 13.83 6.74 12.84
C ALA A 115 13.79 7.46 11.48
N ARG A 116 12.63 7.54 10.84
CA ARG A 116 12.45 8.14 9.51
C ARG A 116 12.21 9.65 9.54
N SER A 117 11.38 10.13 10.47
CA SER A 117 10.90 11.52 10.49
C SER A 117 11.58 12.36 11.57
N GLY A 118 12.20 11.70 12.56
CA GLY A 118 12.74 12.35 13.75
C GLY A 118 11.66 12.73 14.77
N PHE A 119 12.09 13.12 15.96
CA PHE A 119 11.20 13.51 17.06
C PHE A 119 10.45 14.83 16.81
N SER A 120 10.99 15.71 15.96
CA SER A 120 10.37 16.99 15.62
C SER A 120 9.08 16.85 14.80
N ASP A 121 8.87 15.71 14.14
CA ASP A 121 7.66 15.45 13.33
C ASP A 121 6.53 14.78 14.16
N LEU A 122 6.68 14.63 15.49
CA LEU A 122 5.64 14.04 16.35
C LEU A 122 4.37 14.91 16.43
N ASP A 123 4.52 16.24 16.42
CA ASP A 123 3.40 17.19 16.47
C ASP A 123 2.81 17.49 15.09
N ASN A 124 3.31 16.83 14.04
CA ASN A 124 2.85 17.05 12.69
C ASN A 124 1.38 16.60 12.52
N PRO A 125 0.50 17.41 11.91
CA PRO A 125 -0.88 17.00 11.65
C PRO A 125 -1.01 15.69 10.88
N HIS A 126 -0.02 15.38 10.04
CA HIS A 126 0.06 14.14 9.25
C HIS A 126 0.87 13.02 9.93
N ALA A 127 1.28 13.20 11.18
CA ALA A 127 1.90 12.15 11.97
C ALA A 127 0.92 10.97 12.21
N PRO A 128 1.44 9.77 12.51
CA PRO A 128 0.62 8.61 12.81
C PRO A 128 -0.41 8.86 13.92
N ARG A 129 -1.50 8.11 13.86
CA ARG A 129 -2.54 8.07 14.87
C ARG A 129 -2.41 6.75 15.62
N VAL A 130 -2.31 6.84 16.94
CA VAL A 130 -2.10 5.69 17.81
C VAL A 130 -3.30 5.51 18.71
N PHE A 131 -3.67 4.26 18.94
CA PHE A 131 -4.83 3.89 19.72
C PHE A 131 -4.47 2.82 20.75
N GLU A 132 -5.04 2.96 21.94
CA GLU A 132 -4.95 1.98 23.01
C GLU A 132 -6.37 1.71 23.52
N ASN A 133 -6.76 0.43 23.57
CA ASN A 133 -8.12 0.00 23.95
C ASN A 133 -9.23 0.74 23.15
N GLY A 134 -9.01 0.92 21.84
CA GLY A 134 -9.92 1.62 20.94
C GLY A 134 -10.01 3.14 21.13
N ARG A 135 -9.19 3.73 22.02
CA ARG A 135 -9.15 5.17 22.25
C ARG A 135 -7.87 5.76 21.69
N ARG A 136 -7.99 6.91 21.02
CA ARG A 136 -6.82 7.65 20.52
C ARG A 136 -5.98 8.15 21.69
N ILE A 137 -4.68 7.91 21.64
CA ILE A 137 -3.69 8.43 22.59
C ILE A 137 -2.76 9.44 21.89
N ASP A 138 -2.08 10.24 22.70
CA ASP A 138 -1.05 11.15 22.21
C ASP A 138 0.15 10.40 21.63
N LEU A 139 0.69 10.87 20.50
CA LEU A 139 1.76 10.16 19.79
C LEU A 139 3.08 10.21 20.57
N LEU A 140 3.39 11.32 21.23
CA LEU A 140 4.60 11.43 22.05
C LEU A 140 4.52 10.46 23.24
N GLU A 141 3.37 10.38 23.91
CA GLU A 141 3.16 9.41 24.98
C GLU A 141 3.25 7.96 24.51
N ALA A 142 2.69 7.65 23.33
CA ALA A 142 2.83 6.32 22.72
C ALA A 142 4.30 5.98 22.43
N VAL A 143 5.07 6.92 21.87
CA VAL A 143 6.49 6.72 21.57
C VAL A 143 7.28 6.47 22.85
N LYS A 144 7.08 7.28 23.90
CA LYS A 144 7.76 7.09 25.20
C LYS A 144 7.45 5.73 25.81
N LYS A 145 6.21 5.25 25.69
CA LYS A 145 5.76 3.99 26.27
C LYS A 145 6.25 2.76 25.51
N HIS A 146 6.29 2.82 24.17
CA HIS A 146 6.46 1.63 23.32
C HIS A 146 7.80 1.56 22.57
N VAL A 147 8.55 2.66 22.46
CA VAL A 147 9.77 2.72 21.65
C VAL A 147 11.01 2.69 22.53
N THR A 148 11.86 1.69 22.31
CA THR A 148 13.19 1.58 22.94
C THR A 148 14.28 1.95 21.94
N MET A 149 15.47 2.32 22.43
CA MET A 149 16.63 2.60 21.56
C MET A 149 17.04 1.40 20.70
N GLN A 150 16.82 0.17 21.20
CA GLN A 150 17.05 -1.04 20.42
C GLN A 150 16.11 -1.14 19.22
N LEU A 151 14.83 -0.80 19.40
CA LEU A 151 13.85 -0.78 18.31
C LEU A 151 14.15 0.32 17.29
N VAL A 152 14.59 1.49 17.75
CA VAL A 152 15.02 2.58 16.83
C VAL A 152 16.22 2.11 16.00
N ALA A 153 17.23 1.51 16.63
CA ALA A 153 18.39 0.99 15.91
C ALA A 153 18.01 -0.13 14.92
N GLN A 154 17.09 -1.01 15.30
CA GLN A 154 16.55 -2.04 14.40
C GLN A 154 15.84 -1.40 13.20
N ALA A 155 15.00 -0.40 13.43
CA ALA A 155 14.29 0.31 12.37
C ALA A 155 15.25 1.03 11.42
N SER A 156 16.28 1.72 11.92
CA SER A 156 17.30 2.37 11.09
C SER A 156 18.06 1.38 10.21
N ARG A 157 18.39 0.19 10.72
CA ARG A 157 19.03 -0.88 9.93
C ARG A 157 18.10 -1.37 8.81
N HIS A 158 16.82 -1.58 9.12
CA HIS A 158 15.83 -1.99 8.14
C HIS A 158 15.69 -0.94 7.03
N MET A 159 15.60 0.34 7.38
CA MET A 159 15.55 1.44 6.39
C MET A 159 16.76 1.42 5.46
N LYS A 160 17.98 1.31 6.01
CA LYS A 160 19.21 1.24 5.22
C LYS A 160 19.20 0.06 4.26
N ALA A 161 18.78 -1.13 4.71
CA ALA A 161 18.68 -2.31 3.86
C ALA A 161 17.67 -2.11 2.71
N VAL A 162 16.52 -1.51 2.97
CA VAL A 162 15.50 -1.21 1.94
C VAL A 162 16.04 -0.19 0.93
N ASP A 163 16.73 0.85 1.39
CA ASP A 163 17.34 1.86 0.52
C ASP A 163 18.47 1.27 -0.34
N ASP A 164 19.29 0.38 0.21
CA ASP A 164 20.34 -0.33 -0.52
C ASP A 164 19.75 -1.21 -1.63
N VAL A 165 18.68 -1.97 -1.34
CA VAL A 165 17.97 -2.77 -2.35
C VAL A 165 17.37 -1.88 -3.44
N ARG A 166 16.76 -0.75 -3.05
CA ARG A 166 16.18 0.21 -4.00
C ARG A 166 17.26 0.86 -4.87
N ALA A 167 18.42 1.18 -4.31
CA ALA A 167 19.55 1.74 -5.03
C ALA A 167 20.09 0.74 -6.07
N ARG A 168 20.25 -0.53 -5.70
CA ARG A 168 20.69 -1.60 -6.61
C ARG A 168 19.74 -1.80 -7.79
N ARG A 169 18.42 -1.71 -7.57
CA ARG A 169 17.42 -1.81 -8.65
C ARG A 169 17.46 -0.64 -9.63
N LYS A 170 17.91 0.54 -9.19
CA LYS A 170 18.07 1.74 -10.03
C LYS A 170 19.41 1.82 -10.73
N ALA A 171 20.41 1.05 -10.29
CA ALA A 171 21.72 1.05 -10.91
C ALA A 171 21.62 0.55 -12.37
N PRO A 172 22.28 1.22 -13.33
CA PRO A 172 22.29 0.76 -14.71
C PRO A 172 22.84 -0.66 -14.77
N LYS A 173 22.13 -1.56 -15.47
CA LYS A 173 22.66 -2.91 -15.74
C LYS A 173 23.97 -2.74 -16.49
N GLN A 174 25.06 -3.19 -15.87
CA GLN A 174 26.37 -3.20 -16.49
C GLN A 174 26.26 -4.04 -17.77
N ASP A 175 26.44 -3.40 -18.93
CA ASP A 175 26.32 -4.05 -20.22
C ASP A 175 27.55 -4.94 -20.43
N CYS A 176 27.40 -6.24 -20.18
CA CYS A 176 28.48 -7.22 -20.33
C CYS A 176 28.87 -7.47 -21.80
N ARG A 177 28.27 -6.76 -22.77
CA ARG A 177 28.56 -6.92 -24.21
C ARG A 177 29.67 -5.99 -24.70
N LYS A 178 30.86 -6.03 -24.12
CA LYS A 178 32.06 -5.44 -24.76
C LYS A 178 33.34 -6.25 -24.55
N ASP A 179 33.25 -7.57 -24.48
CA ASP A 179 34.38 -8.44 -24.79
C ASP A 179 33.95 -9.38 -25.91
N VAL A 180 34.07 -8.90 -27.15
CA VAL A 180 34.01 -9.77 -28.32
C VAL A 180 35.26 -10.65 -28.24
N TYR A 181 35.10 -11.87 -27.71
CA TYR A 181 36.10 -12.91 -27.86
C TYR A 181 36.33 -13.12 -29.37
N VAL A 182 37.49 -12.68 -29.87
CA VAL A 182 37.93 -12.97 -31.23
C VAL A 182 38.65 -14.31 -31.17
N PRO A 183 38.04 -15.42 -31.64
CA PRO A 183 38.74 -16.69 -31.67
C PRO A 183 39.98 -16.60 -32.59
N PRO A 184 41.09 -17.28 -32.26
CA PRO A 184 42.24 -17.35 -33.15
C PRO A 184 41.83 -17.96 -34.49
N ARG A 185 42.23 -17.35 -35.60
CA ARG A 185 41.98 -17.89 -36.95
C ARG A 185 42.75 -19.19 -37.11
N VAL A 186 42.03 -20.30 -37.25
CA VAL A 186 42.59 -21.58 -37.69
C VAL A 186 42.87 -21.50 -39.19
N PRO A 187 44.11 -21.72 -39.67
CA PRO A 187 44.41 -21.68 -41.10
C PRO A 187 44.38 -23.09 -41.68
N GLN A 188 43.32 -23.50 -42.39
CA GLN A 188 43.31 -24.61 -43.36
C GLN A 188 42.16 -24.33 -44.35
N GLY A 189 42.30 -24.36 -45.68
CA GLY A 189 42.95 -25.31 -46.57
C GLY A 189 41.91 -25.60 -47.69
N PRO A 190 42.30 -25.95 -48.93
CA PRO A 190 41.38 -25.89 -50.06
C PRO A 190 40.46 -27.12 -50.17
N GLY A 191 39.15 -26.85 -50.26
CA GLY A 191 38.17 -27.64 -51.01
C GLY A 191 37.59 -28.90 -50.35
N ARG A 192 36.26 -29.00 -50.31
CA ARG A 192 35.46 -29.98 -51.08
C ARG A 192 33.96 -29.79 -50.87
N HIS A 193 33.22 -30.43 -51.76
CA HIS A 193 31.90 -30.10 -52.27
C HIS A 193 30.73 -30.53 -51.37
N ALA A 194 29.65 -29.74 -51.50
CA ALA A 194 28.24 -30.09 -51.64
C ALA A 194 27.72 -31.42 -51.05
N TRP A 195 26.66 -31.30 -50.24
CA TRP A 195 25.48 -32.16 -50.35
C TRP A 195 24.21 -31.33 -50.17
N HIS A 196 23.43 -31.29 -51.26
CA HIS A 196 22.02 -30.96 -51.30
C HIS A 196 21.26 -32.27 -51.11
N SER A 197 20.17 -32.25 -50.34
CA SER A 197 18.99 -33.03 -50.69
C SER A 197 17.81 -32.66 -49.80
N ASP A 198 16.81 -32.15 -50.50
CA ASP A 198 15.44 -31.82 -50.16
C ASP A 198 14.60 -33.01 -49.70
N ARG A 199 13.44 -32.70 -49.10
CA ARG A 199 12.08 -33.29 -49.27
C ARG A 199 11.19 -32.67 -48.18
N ASP A 200 10.15 -31.90 -48.51
CA ASP A 200 8.82 -32.31 -49.01
C ASP A 200 8.16 -33.33 -48.05
N ASP A 201 6.90 -33.25 -47.60
CA ASP A 201 5.71 -32.69 -48.23
C ASP A 201 4.50 -32.74 -47.25
N SER A 202 3.46 -31.93 -47.55
CA SER A 202 2.01 -32.22 -47.45
C SER A 202 1.32 -32.50 -46.09
N SER A 203 0.33 -31.70 -45.63
CA SER A 203 -1.06 -31.46 -46.06
C SER A 203 -2.12 -32.36 -45.38
N GLY A 204 -3.24 -31.79 -44.93
CA GLY A 204 -4.40 -32.57 -44.45
C GLY A 204 -5.46 -31.78 -43.67
N SER A 205 -6.36 -31.11 -44.40
CA SER A 205 -7.65 -30.57 -43.91
C SER A 205 -8.61 -31.66 -43.42
N SER A 206 -9.51 -31.35 -42.48
CA SER A 206 -10.94 -31.71 -42.63
C SER A 206 -11.87 -30.97 -41.66
N THR A 207 -13.12 -30.85 -42.10
CA THR A 207 -14.18 -29.92 -41.69
C THR A 207 -15.38 -30.68 -41.09
N ARG A 208 -16.37 -29.91 -40.58
CA ARG A 208 -17.81 -30.24 -40.31
C ARG A 208 -18.13 -30.98 -38.99
N LEU A 209 -19.28 -30.82 -38.32
CA LEU A 209 -20.61 -30.25 -38.67
C LEU A 209 -21.43 -29.87 -37.40
N ARG A 210 -22.51 -29.11 -37.62
CA ARG A 210 -23.58 -28.51 -36.74
C ARG A 210 -24.29 -29.48 -35.75
N GLN A 211 -25.04 -29.05 -34.71
CA GLN A 211 -26.40 -28.42 -34.65
C GLN A 211 -26.74 -28.16 -33.15
N ALA A 212 -27.25 -27.01 -32.67
CA ALA A 212 -28.59 -26.35 -32.72
C ALA A 212 -29.70 -26.90 -31.77
N SER A 213 -30.52 -25.95 -31.24
CA SER A 213 -31.84 -26.07 -30.55
C SER A 213 -31.81 -25.97 -29.01
N GLU A 214 -32.77 -25.39 -28.26
CA GLU A 214 -33.65 -24.20 -28.29
C GLU A 214 -34.45 -24.19 -26.96
N GLY A 215 -34.97 -23.03 -26.54
CA GLY A 215 -36.02 -22.84 -25.52
C GLY A 215 -35.52 -22.39 -24.15
N GLY A 216 -36.09 -21.41 -23.44
CA GLY A 216 -37.34 -20.65 -23.59
C GLY A 216 -37.98 -20.43 -22.20
N ALA A 217 -38.49 -19.22 -21.94
CA ALA A 217 -39.47 -18.80 -20.91
C ALA A 217 -39.00 -18.20 -19.55
N ASP A 218 -39.07 -16.86 -19.50
CA ASP A 218 -39.66 -16.02 -18.41
C ASP A 218 -41.20 -16.24 -18.33
N PRO A 219 -42.02 -15.80 -17.32
CA PRO A 219 -41.92 -14.52 -16.58
C PRO A 219 -42.51 -14.39 -15.14
N SER A 220 -42.33 -13.18 -14.56
CA SER A 220 -43.21 -12.44 -13.61
C SER A 220 -43.38 -12.97 -12.17
N ALA A 221 -43.80 -12.23 -11.15
CA ALA A 221 -43.80 -10.84 -10.69
C ALA A 221 -44.50 -10.88 -9.31
N SER A 222 -44.09 -10.10 -8.31
CA SER A 222 -45.00 -9.45 -7.34
C SER A 222 -44.27 -8.72 -6.22
N SER A 223 -44.97 -7.67 -5.78
CA SER A 223 -44.65 -6.53 -4.94
C SER A 223 -44.99 -6.70 -3.46
N SER A 224 -44.32 -5.95 -2.58
CA SER A 224 -44.87 -5.26 -1.39
C SER A 224 -43.71 -4.54 -0.68
N SER A 225 -43.60 -3.22 -0.70
CA SER A 225 -44.29 -2.21 0.11
C SER A 225 -44.25 -2.45 1.62
N SER A 226 -43.42 -1.68 2.32
CA SER A 226 -43.71 -1.23 3.69
C SER A 226 -42.92 0.05 4.01
N HIS A 227 -43.66 1.14 4.07
CA HIS A 227 -43.27 2.41 4.70
C HIS A 227 -43.14 2.21 6.21
N SER A 228 -42.17 2.88 6.83
CA SER A 228 -42.23 3.23 8.26
C SER A 228 -41.50 4.55 8.50
N THR A 229 -42.30 5.56 8.77
CA THR A 229 -41.93 6.91 9.21
C THR A 229 -41.98 6.92 10.75
N ILE A 230 -40.86 7.24 11.42
CA ILE A 230 -40.73 7.62 12.84
C ILE A 230 -39.29 8.14 12.95
N GLY A 231 -38.92 9.27 13.55
CA GLY A 231 -39.60 10.31 14.28
C GLY A 231 -38.48 11.23 14.78
N HIS A 232 -38.54 12.52 14.45
CA HIS A 232 -37.57 13.51 14.93
C HIS A 232 -37.64 13.63 16.46
N ARG A 233 -36.52 13.39 17.15
CA ARG A 233 -36.27 13.97 18.48
C ARG A 233 -35.09 14.93 18.40
N ARG A 234 -35.40 16.23 18.50
CA ARG A 234 -34.43 17.27 18.86
C ARG A 234 -34.24 17.21 20.37
N GLY A 235 -33.05 16.86 20.81
CA GLY A 235 -32.58 16.98 22.19
C GLY A 235 -31.59 18.14 22.30
N ARG A 236 -32.04 19.22 22.94
CA ARG A 236 -31.33 20.39 23.46
C ARG A 236 -30.18 20.00 24.40
N TRP A 237 -29.02 20.69 24.30
CA TRP A 237 -28.10 21.16 25.37
C TRP A 237 -27.21 22.26 24.72
N GLU A 238 -27.36 23.56 25.02
CA GLU A 238 -26.61 24.34 26.02
C GLU A 238 -25.09 24.19 25.82
N GLY A 239 -24.31 25.20 25.44
CA GLY A 239 -24.12 26.51 26.07
C GLY A 239 -22.67 26.59 26.56
N LEU A 240 -22.06 27.78 26.48
CA LEU A 240 -20.71 28.17 26.97
C LEU A 240 -19.55 28.07 25.95
N GLY A 241 -19.16 29.23 25.40
CA GLY A 241 -17.74 29.61 25.36
C GLY A 241 -17.43 30.51 26.57
N PRO A 242 -16.34 31.30 26.58
CA PRO A 242 -15.07 31.20 25.86
C PRO A 242 -13.90 31.02 26.86
N LEU A 243 -12.62 31.11 26.44
CA LEU A 243 -11.55 31.90 27.08
C LEU A 243 -10.14 31.57 26.50
N ILE A 244 -9.58 32.56 25.79
CA ILE A 244 -8.24 33.19 25.90
C ILE A 244 -7.03 32.29 26.25
N GLY A 245 -5.96 32.38 25.44
CA GLY A 245 -4.61 31.97 25.85
C GLY A 245 -3.54 32.14 24.76
N SER A 246 -2.93 33.32 24.71
CA SER A 246 -1.84 33.76 23.84
C SER A 246 -0.55 32.93 23.96
N GLY A 247 0.23 32.84 22.88
CA GLY A 247 1.62 32.34 22.93
C GLY A 247 2.34 32.44 21.59
N LEU A 248 3.03 33.57 21.37
CA LEU A 248 3.94 33.81 20.24
C LEU A 248 5.13 32.84 20.26
N ALA A 249 5.54 32.35 19.09
CA ALA A 249 6.93 31.97 18.82
C ALA A 249 7.29 32.39 17.38
N ALA A 250 8.32 33.22 17.27
CA ALA A 250 8.83 33.78 16.01
C ALA A 250 9.70 32.76 15.27
N VAL A 251 9.51 32.69 13.94
CA VAL A 251 10.26 31.86 13.01
C VAL A 251 11.26 32.74 12.26
N GLN A 252 12.54 32.35 12.20
CA GLN A 252 13.53 32.98 11.32
C GLN A 252 13.47 32.39 9.90
N PRO A 253 13.85 33.16 8.86
CA PRO A 253 13.31 32.98 7.50
C PRO A 253 14.06 32.01 6.58
N ASP A 254 15.17 31.40 6.98
CA ASP A 254 16.14 30.82 6.01
C ASP A 254 16.31 29.28 6.05
N GLY A 255 15.62 28.58 6.95
CA GLY A 255 15.28 27.15 6.78
C GLY A 255 16.43 26.16 6.55
N SER A 256 17.67 26.50 6.91
CA SER A 256 18.83 25.64 6.70
C SER A 256 19.46 25.21 8.03
N VAL A 257 19.59 23.90 8.25
CA VAL A 257 20.30 23.31 9.39
C VAL A 257 21.58 22.66 8.89
N HIS A 258 22.73 23.21 9.26
CA HIS A 258 24.04 22.57 9.12
C HIS A 258 24.39 21.82 10.42
N PHE A 259 24.88 20.59 10.28
CA PHE A 259 25.41 19.80 11.39
C PHE A 259 26.93 20.01 11.48
N PHE A 260 27.41 20.44 12.65
CA PHE A 260 28.81 20.23 13.03
C PHE A 260 28.87 18.97 13.91
N LEU A 261 29.82 18.10 13.56
CA LEU A 261 30.22 16.91 14.34
C LEU A 261 30.73 17.30 15.73
#